data_AF-A0A2W4JDZ8-F1
#
_entry.id   AF-A0A2W4JDZ8-F1
#
_cell.length_a   1.000
_cell.length_b   1.000
_cell.length_c   1.000
_cell.angle_alpha   90.00
_cell.angle_beta   90.00
_cell.angle_gamma   90.00
#
_symmetry.space_group_name_H-M   'P 1'
#
loop_
_entity.id
_entity.type
_entity.pdbx_description
1 polymer ?
#
loop_
_entity_poly.entity_id
_entity_poly.type
_entity_poly.pdbx_seq_one_letter_code
_entity_poly.pdbx_strand_id
1 'polypeptide(L)'
;MATDPGLRRLALRTLLAAFPGPTPPDWAAKLLADGLAGFLLFSSNIDRPERVAATTAALRAHRADVLIAIDEEGGDVTRLAHATGSPYPGNAALGAVDDLALTQEIYRAIGDELAQLGVSL
;
A
#
# COMPACT_ATOMS: atom_id res chain seq x y z
N MET A 1 -1.30 7.87 33.79
CA MET A 1 -2.73 7.85 33.40
C MET A 1 -2.92 6.72 32.41
N ALA A 2 -3.90 5.84 32.62
CA ALA A 2 -4.23 4.83 31.61
C ALA A 2 -4.84 5.55 30.38
N THR A 3 -4.41 5.16 29.18
CA THR A 3 -4.98 5.68 27.93
C THR A 3 -6.43 5.23 27.82
N ASP A 4 -7.36 6.16 27.62
CA ASP A 4 -8.76 5.84 27.36
C ASP A 4 -8.87 4.97 26.08
N PRO A 5 -9.48 3.78 26.15
CA PRO A 5 -9.59 2.87 25.00
C PRO A 5 -10.37 3.46 23.81
N GLY A 6 -11.38 4.29 24.08
CA GLY A 6 -12.17 4.97 23.06
C GLY A 6 -11.35 6.03 22.33
N LEU A 7 -10.64 6.89 23.07
CA LEU A 7 -9.73 7.88 22.48
C LEU A 7 -8.61 7.22 21.67
N ARG A 8 -8.04 6.12 22.18
CA ARG A 8 -7.03 5.35 21.43
C ARG A 8 -7.59 4.85 20.11
N ARG A 9 -8.79 4.26 20.11
CA ARG A 9 -9.43 3.76 18.90
C ARG A 9 -9.69 4.87 17.89
N LEU A 10 -10.19 6.02 18.34
CA LEU A 10 -10.43 7.18 17.45
C LEU A 10 -9.13 7.67 16.81
N ALA A 11 -8.05 7.78 17.57
CA ALA A 11 -6.74 8.14 17.04
C ALA A 11 -6.22 7.12 16.02
N LEU A 12 -6.34 5.82 16.31
CA LEU A 12 -5.90 4.76 15.39
C LEU A 12 -6.64 4.80 14.04
N ARG A 13 -7.91 5.23 14.02
CA ARG A 13 -8.72 5.34 12.80
C ARG A 13 -8.25 6.43 11.82
N THR A 14 -7.30 7.27 12.22
CA THR A 14 -6.72 8.32 11.35
C THR A 14 -5.28 8.01 10.93
N LEU A 15 -4.78 6.80 11.21
CA LEU A 15 -3.38 6.44 11.00
C LEU A 15 -3.24 5.27 10.03
N LEU A 16 -2.26 5.41 9.12
CA LEU A 16 -1.64 4.30 8.41
C LEU A 16 -0.31 3.98 9.10
N ALA A 17 -0.11 2.72 9.49
CA ALA A 17 1.14 2.27 10.08
C ALA A 17 2.03 1.56 9.05
N ALA A 18 3.27 1.24 9.42
CA ALA A 18 4.18 0.44 8.61
C ALA A 18 4.78 -0.67 9.46
N PHE A 19 5.12 -1.81 8.86
CA PHE A 19 5.80 -2.92 9.53
C PHE A 19 6.99 -3.41 8.70
N PRO A 20 8.01 -4.05 9.33
CA PRO A 20 9.18 -4.52 8.61
C PRO A 20 8.92 -5.85 7.90
N GLY A 21 9.55 -6.03 6.74
CA GLY A 21 9.58 -7.30 6.01
C GLY A 21 8.27 -7.66 5.33
N PRO A 22 8.25 -8.73 4.52
CA PRO A 22 7.08 -9.06 3.70
C PRO A 22 5.96 -9.72 4.50
N THR A 23 6.19 -10.14 5.74
CA THR A 23 5.18 -10.84 6.55
C THR A 23 4.68 -9.93 7.67
N PRO A 24 3.35 -9.72 7.81
CA PRO A 24 2.83 -8.92 8.92
C PRO A 24 3.21 -9.56 10.26
N PRO A 25 3.83 -8.81 11.18
CA PRO A 25 4.11 -9.30 12.53
C PRO A 25 2.81 -9.38 13.35
N ASP A 26 2.81 -10.18 14.42
CA ASP A 26 1.61 -10.41 15.26
C ASP A 26 0.96 -9.12 15.80
N TRP A 27 1.77 -8.10 16.08
CA TRP A 27 1.26 -6.82 16.56
C TRP A 27 0.45 -6.06 15.51
N ALA A 28 0.65 -6.33 14.21
CA ALA A 28 -0.11 -5.70 13.13
C ALA A 28 -1.59 -6.10 13.24
N ALA A 29 -1.87 -7.39 13.46
CA ALA A 29 -3.21 -7.89 13.73
C ALA A 29 -3.84 -7.24 14.96
N LYS A 30 -3.05 -7.07 16.03
CA LYS A 30 -3.50 -6.38 17.25
C LYS A 30 -3.87 -4.93 16.99
N LEU A 31 -3.08 -4.17 16.21
CA LEU A 31 -3.42 -2.80 15.86
C LEU A 31 -4.69 -2.70 15.01
N LEU A 32 -4.92 -3.64 14.10
CA LEU A 32 -6.17 -3.69 13.33
C LEU A 32 -7.37 -3.93 14.23
N ALA A 33 -7.26 -4.84 15.20
CA ALA A 33 -8.29 -5.09 16.20
C ALA A 33 -8.55 -3.85 17.09
N ASP A 34 -7.48 -3.13 17.47
CA ASP A 34 -7.57 -1.87 18.24
C ASP A 34 -8.20 -0.72 17.42
N GLY A 35 -8.23 -0.82 16.09
CA GLY A 35 -8.94 0.10 15.20
C GLY A 35 -8.08 0.89 14.21
N LEU A 36 -6.82 0.50 13.97
CA LEU A 36 -5.91 1.17 13.01
C LEU A 36 -6.53 1.30 11.62
N ALA A 37 -6.45 2.45 10.94
CA ALA A 37 -7.08 2.63 9.62
C ALA A 37 -6.50 1.67 8.56
N GLY A 38 -5.18 1.49 8.56
CA GLY A 38 -4.53 0.68 7.55
C GLY A 38 -3.02 0.60 7.67
N PHE A 39 -2.40 0.02 6.65
CA PHE A 39 -0.94 -0.08 6.51
C PHE A 39 -0.47 0.54 5.20
N LEU A 40 0.68 1.23 5.26
CA LEU A 40 1.45 1.67 4.10
C LEU A 40 2.58 0.66 3.85
N LEU A 41 2.64 0.13 2.63
CA LEU A 41 3.67 -0.80 2.20
C LEU A 41 4.88 -0.04 1.64
N PHE A 42 6.07 -0.51 2.00
CA PHE A 42 7.36 -0.03 1.51
C PHE A 42 8.08 -1.13 0.76
N SER A 43 9.20 -0.79 0.09
CA SER A 43 10.04 -1.76 -0.62
C SER A 43 10.47 -2.96 0.23
N SER A 44 10.64 -2.79 1.55
CA SER A 44 10.96 -3.90 2.46
C SER A 44 9.82 -4.91 2.64
N ASN A 45 8.60 -4.55 2.25
CA ASN A 45 7.44 -5.44 2.21
C ASN A 45 7.28 -6.13 0.84
N ILE A 46 8.00 -5.68 -0.18
CA ILE A 46 7.89 -6.18 -1.55
C ILE A 46 9.00 -7.20 -1.83
N ASP A 47 8.59 -8.45 -2.07
CA ASP A 47 9.46 -9.53 -2.53
C ASP A 47 9.09 -9.90 -3.98
N ARG A 48 7.89 -10.46 -4.14
CA ARG A 48 7.28 -10.79 -5.43
C ARG A 48 5.77 -10.59 -5.38
N PRO A 49 5.08 -10.41 -6.52
CA PRO A 49 3.64 -10.13 -6.57
C PRO A 49 2.79 -11.09 -5.72
N GLU A 50 3.03 -12.40 -5.80
CA GLU A 50 2.24 -13.40 -5.07
C GLU A 50 2.39 -13.25 -3.55
N ARG A 51 3.57 -12.80 -3.10
CA ARG A 51 3.82 -12.56 -1.67
C ARG A 51 3.11 -11.27 -1.21
N VAL A 52 3.08 -10.23 -2.03
CA VAL A 52 2.31 -9.01 -1.72
C VAL A 52 0.83 -9.36 -1.59
N ALA A 53 0.25 -10.10 -2.54
CA ALA A 53 -1.14 -10.55 -2.48
C ALA A 53 -1.44 -11.41 -1.24
N ALA A 54 -0.53 -12.31 -0.86
CA ALA A 54 -0.69 -13.08 0.38
C ALA A 54 -0.67 -12.19 1.64
N THR A 55 0.20 -11.18 1.66
CA THR A 55 0.32 -10.22 2.76
C THR A 55 -0.92 -9.35 2.90
N THR A 56 -1.45 -8.83 1.79
CA THR A 56 -2.68 -8.04 1.81
C THR A 56 -3.89 -8.88 2.20
N ALA A 57 -3.97 -10.13 1.74
CA ALA A 57 -5.00 -11.09 2.16
C ALA A 57 -4.92 -11.41 3.66
N ALA A 58 -3.73 -11.59 4.22
CA ALA A 58 -3.54 -11.84 5.66
C ALA A 58 -4.03 -10.65 6.51
N LEU A 59 -3.74 -9.41 6.10
CA LEU A 59 -4.26 -8.21 6.77
C LEU A 59 -5.79 -8.11 6.68
N ARG A 60 -6.37 -8.39 5.50
CA ARG A 60 -7.83 -8.38 5.27
C ARG A 60 -8.55 -9.49 6.04
N ALA A 61 -7.91 -10.62 6.29
CA ALA A 61 -8.46 -11.68 7.13
C ALA A 61 -8.68 -11.22 8.58
N HIS A 62 -7.87 -10.28 9.09
CA HIS A 62 -8.10 -9.65 10.39
C HIS A 62 -9.16 -8.56 10.33
N ARG A 63 -9.21 -7.78 9.24
CA ARG A 63 -10.24 -6.79 9.03
C ARG A 63 -10.47 -6.50 7.53
N ALA A 64 -11.65 -6.86 7.03
CA ALA A 64 -11.96 -6.81 5.60
C ALA A 64 -11.84 -5.41 4.96
N ASP A 65 -12.15 -4.35 5.72
CA ASP A 65 -12.13 -2.94 5.30
C ASP A 65 -10.80 -2.22 5.60
N VAL A 66 -9.73 -2.96 5.92
CA VAL A 66 -8.39 -2.36 6.12
C VAL A 66 -7.92 -1.63 4.87
N LEU A 67 -7.41 -0.41 5.04
CA LEU A 67 -6.73 0.32 3.97
C LEU A 67 -5.31 -0.23 3.81
N ILE A 68 -4.95 -0.58 2.59
CA ILE A 68 -3.58 -0.98 2.25
C ILE A 68 -3.10 0.00 1.20
N ALA A 69 -2.10 0.79 1.56
CA ALA A 69 -1.56 1.88 0.76
C ALA A 69 -0.18 1.55 0.20
N ILE A 70 0.20 2.17 -0.91
CA ILE A 70 1.57 2.10 -1.48
C ILE A 70 1.90 3.35 -2.29
N ASP A 71 3.17 3.74 -2.32
CA ASP A 71 3.63 4.81 -3.24
C ASP A 71 4.08 4.20 -4.58
N GLU A 72 3.14 3.95 -5.49
CA GLU A 72 3.43 3.42 -6.83
C GLU A 72 3.02 4.47 -7.89
N GLU A 73 3.96 5.34 -8.25
CA GLU A 73 3.71 6.49 -9.13
C GLU A 73 4.24 6.28 -10.56
N GLY A 74 5.09 5.27 -10.76
CA GLY A 74 5.89 5.09 -11.97
C GLY A 74 7.25 5.80 -11.89
N GLY A 75 8.13 5.54 -12.86
CA GLY A 75 9.50 6.06 -12.87
C GLY A 75 10.29 5.74 -11.61
N ASP A 76 10.81 6.78 -10.95
CA ASP A 76 11.69 6.64 -9.78
C ASP A 76 10.94 6.29 -8.49
N VAL A 77 9.62 6.53 -8.44
CA VAL A 77 8.79 6.20 -7.27
C VAL A 77 7.97 4.95 -7.57
N THR A 78 8.64 3.82 -7.37
CA THR A 78 8.06 2.49 -7.47
C THR A 78 8.43 1.66 -6.24
N ARG A 79 7.47 0.93 -5.69
CA ARG A 79 7.72 -0.07 -4.63
C ARG A 79 7.72 -1.47 -5.23
N LEU A 80 6.77 -1.77 -6.11
CA LEU A 80 6.64 -3.08 -6.76
C LEU A 80 7.87 -3.43 -7.58
N ALA A 81 8.42 -2.45 -8.30
CA ALA A 81 9.58 -2.63 -9.17
C ALA A 81 10.85 -1.99 -8.60
N HIS A 82 10.93 -1.74 -7.29
CA HIS A 82 12.08 -1.05 -6.66
C HIS A 82 13.43 -1.73 -6.94
N ALA A 83 13.44 -3.05 -7.17
CA ALA A 83 14.66 -3.81 -7.44
C ALA A 83 15.08 -3.79 -8.92
N THR A 84 14.15 -3.52 -9.84
CA THR A 84 14.35 -3.65 -11.29
C THR A 84 14.14 -2.34 -12.07
N GLY A 85 13.60 -1.32 -11.42
CA GLY A 85 13.11 -0.10 -12.06
C GLY A 85 11.68 -0.23 -12.56
N SER A 86 10.93 0.87 -12.51
CA SER A 86 9.54 0.91 -12.96
C SER A 86 9.42 0.56 -14.45
N PRO A 87 8.46 -0.30 -14.85
CA PRO A 87 8.14 -0.51 -16.26
C PRO A 87 7.35 0.69 -16.83
N TYR A 88 6.80 1.54 -15.97
CA TYR A 88 6.03 2.73 -16.32
C TYR A 88 6.88 4.00 -16.30
N PRO A 89 6.62 4.97 -17.20
CA PRO A 89 7.27 6.28 -17.15
C PRO A 89 6.89 7.03 -15.88
N GLY A 90 7.80 7.85 -15.37
CA GLY A 90 7.50 8.77 -14.26
C GLY A 90 6.80 10.05 -14.74
N ASN A 91 6.26 10.82 -13.80
CA ASN A 91 5.42 12.00 -14.09
C ASN A 91 6.13 13.05 -14.95
N ALA A 92 7.45 13.24 -14.79
CA ALA A 92 8.21 14.18 -15.60
C ALA A 92 8.27 13.76 -17.08
N ALA A 93 8.40 12.45 -17.35
CA ALA A 93 8.38 11.93 -18.71
C ALA A 93 6.98 12.03 -19.32
N LEU A 94 5.94 11.69 -18.56
CA LEU A 94 4.55 11.87 -18.99
C LEU A 94 4.23 13.34 -19.28
N GLY A 95 4.68 14.27 -18.43
CA GLY A 95 4.51 15.70 -18.63
C GLY A 95 5.28 16.25 -19.84
N ALA A 96 6.42 15.66 -20.19
CA ALA A 96 7.15 16.02 -21.41
C ALA A 96 6.46 15.53 -22.69
N VAL A 97 5.74 14.40 -22.61
CA VAL A 97 4.92 13.88 -23.71
C VAL A 97 3.62 14.70 -23.87
N ASP A 98 3.07 15.19 -22.76
CA ASP A 98 1.86 16.04 -22.70
C ASP A 98 0.62 15.41 -23.35
N ASP A 99 0.42 14.10 -23.12
CA ASP A 99 -0.75 13.34 -23.59
C ASP A 99 -1.58 12.83 -22.40
N LEU A 100 -2.77 13.39 -22.26
CA LEU A 100 -3.70 13.04 -21.17
C LEU A 100 -4.26 11.61 -21.30
N ALA A 101 -4.51 11.14 -22.54
CA ALA A 101 -5.05 9.81 -22.76
C ALA A 101 -4.01 8.75 -22.39
N LEU A 102 -2.76 8.96 -22.81
CA LEU A 102 -1.64 8.10 -22.42
C LEU A 102 -1.43 8.11 -20.90
N THR A 103 -1.44 9.29 -20.28
CA THR A 103 -1.30 9.41 -18.81
C THR A 103 -2.37 8.61 -18.08
N GLN A 104 -3.62 8.70 -18.53
CA GLN A 104 -4.73 7.94 -17.96
C GLN A 104 -4.58 6.43 -18.18
N GLU A 105 -4.10 6.00 -19.35
CA GLU A 105 -3.84 4.59 -19.64
C GLU A 105 -2.78 4.01 -18.70
N ILE A 106 -1.65 4.72 -18.52
CA ILE A 106 -0.57 4.30 -17.62
C ILE A 106 -1.06 4.17 -16.18
N TYR A 107 -1.73 5.19 -15.64
CA TYR A 107 -2.21 5.13 -14.25
C TYR A 107 -3.35 4.13 -14.04
N ARG A 108 -4.13 3.83 -15.08
CA ARG A 108 -5.10 2.74 -15.02
C ARG A 108 -4.40 1.40 -14.93
N ALA A 109 -3.36 1.16 -15.72
CA ALA A 109 -2.59 -0.07 -15.67
C ALA A 109 -1.93 -0.27 -14.28
N ILE A 110 -1.30 0.79 -13.73
CA ILE A 110 -0.77 0.78 -12.36
C ILE A 110 -1.87 0.44 -11.35
N GLY A 111 -3.01 1.13 -11.41
CA GLY A 111 -4.14 0.89 -10.49
C GLY A 111 -4.70 -0.53 -10.58
N ASP A 112 -4.80 -1.10 -11.78
CA ASP A 112 -5.28 -2.47 -12.01
C ASP A 112 -4.31 -3.51 -11.42
N GLU A 113 -2.99 -3.31 -11.57
CA GLU A 113 -1.97 -4.16 -10.93
C GLU A 113 -2.07 -4.11 -9.40
N LEU A 114 -2.16 -2.91 -8.83
CA LEU A 114 -2.31 -2.72 -7.39
C LEU A 114 -3.57 -3.39 -6.84
N ALA A 115 -4.69 -3.24 -7.53
CA ALA A 115 -5.97 -3.84 -7.14
C ALA A 115 -5.89 -5.38 -7.14
N GLN A 116 -5.21 -5.99 -8.12
CA GLN A 116 -4.97 -7.43 -8.17
C GLN A 116 -4.15 -7.94 -6.97
N LEU A 117 -3.27 -7.09 -6.44
CA LEU A 117 -2.47 -7.37 -5.24
C LEU A 117 -3.19 -7.03 -3.93
N GLY A 118 -4.44 -6.55 -3.98
CA GLY A 118 -5.24 -6.20 -2.80
C GLY A 118 -4.87 -4.87 -2.16
N VAL A 119 -4.01 -4.08 -2.81
CA VAL A 119 -3.72 -2.68 -2.45
C VAL A 119 -4.91 -1.82 -2.88
N SER A 120 -5.29 -0.87 -2.03
CA SER A 120 -6.52 -0.09 -2.18
C SER A 120 -6.33 1.41 -2.11
N LEU A 121 -5.08 1.88 -1.92
CA LEU A 121 -4.72 3.29 -1.86
C LEU A 121 -3.31 3.52 -2.43
#